data_AF-A0A973JTX0-F1
#
_entry.id   AF-A0A973JTX0-F1
#
_cell.length_a   1.000
_cell.length_b   1.000
_cell.length_c   1.000
_cell.angle_alpha   90.00
_cell.angle_beta   90.00
_cell.angle_gamma   90.00
#
_symmetry.space_group_name_H-M   'P 1'
#
loop_
_entity.id
_entity.type
_entity.pdbx_description
1 polymer ?
#
loop_
_entity_poly.entity_id
_entity_poly.type
_entity_poly.pdbx_seq_one_letter_code
_entity_poly.pdbx_strand_id
1 'polypeptide(L)'
;MASPDPAPSTITAAPARHADAHLAGRGLTAPWRKVLADLWASKTRTILAALSIAIGVFAVGAVIGTFIFINRDLSRNYHAVKPSAATIYAWPNFDEDLISTVRHVPGVADVQGVSSFAVRARTGPNEWRTISLLAVDDLTTMRINIVRPDSGAWPVGNREVLLERSGLSMFKLPLDQPLEIELANGTRRTLPISGVAHDAMGTPAVFSGEPTGFVSFDTIEWLGGTRGYSRMYVTLDQPGATEAQIKA
;
A
#
# COMPACT_ATOMS: atom_id res chain seq x y z
N MET A 1 -34.62 -28.42 -102.01
CA MET A 1 -34.34 -26.98 -101.82
C MET A 1 -33.61 -26.86 -100.49
N ALA A 2 -32.28 -26.99 -100.37
CA ALA A 2 -31.19 -26.50 -101.22
C ALA A 2 -31.29 -24.98 -101.47
N SER A 3 -30.74 -24.21 -100.55
CA SER A 3 -30.04 -22.94 -100.80
C SER A 3 -29.02 -22.70 -99.68
N PRO A 4 -27.87 -22.09 -99.98
CA PRO A 4 -26.60 -22.45 -99.37
C PRO A 4 -26.07 -21.44 -98.36
N ASP A 5 -25.25 -21.99 -97.48
CA ASP A 5 -24.29 -21.37 -96.56
C ASP A 5 -23.17 -20.64 -97.35
N PRO A 6 -22.71 -19.45 -96.91
CA PRO A 6 -21.39 -18.96 -97.29
C PRO A 6 -20.44 -18.87 -96.07
N ALA A 7 -19.55 -19.87 -96.04
CA ALA A 7 -18.11 -19.84 -95.77
C ALA A 7 -17.52 -19.15 -94.50
N PRO A 8 -16.51 -19.80 -93.86
CA PRO A 8 -15.90 -19.36 -92.62
C PRO A 8 -14.76 -18.35 -92.84
N SER A 9 -14.65 -17.35 -91.96
CA SER A 9 -13.47 -16.48 -91.90
C SER A 9 -12.46 -17.03 -90.88
N THR A 10 -11.37 -17.58 -91.41
CA THR A 10 -10.20 -18.06 -90.69
C THR A 10 -9.31 -16.94 -90.15
N ILE A 11 -9.00 -17.04 -88.85
CA ILE A 11 -7.70 -16.84 -88.19
C ILE A 11 -7.09 -15.42 -88.17
N THR A 12 -6.89 -14.90 -86.96
CA THR A 12 -5.57 -14.46 -86.49
C THR A 12 -5.50 -14.59 -84.96
N ALA A 13 -4.83 -15.63 -84.49
CA ALA A 13 -4.28 -15.67 -83.14
C ALA A 13 -2.93 -14.94 -83.16
N ALA A 14 -2.81 -13.89 -82.35
CA ALA A 14 -1.55 -13.16 -82.12
C ALA A 14 -1.09 -13.39 -80.66
N PRO A 15 0.21 -13.24 -80.37
CA PRO A 15 0.95 -14.14 -79.49
C PRO A 15 0.86 -13.79 -77.99
N ALA A 16 1.24 -14.79 -77.19
CA ALA A 16 1.46 -14.68 -75.76
C ALA A 16 2.60 -13.72 -75.38
N ARG A 17 2.52 -13.26 -74.13
CA ARG A 17 3.53 -12.60 -73.26
C ARG A 17 3.42 -11.08 -73.20
N HIS A 18 2.89 -10.61 -72.08
CA HIS A 18 3.64 -9.76 -71.16
C HIS A 18 3.27 -10.16 -69.74
N ALA A 19 4.11 -11.02 -69.16
CA ALA A 19 4.15 -11.26 -67.72
C ALA A 19 4.87 -10.06 -67.11
N ASP A 20 4.15 -8.94 -66.97
CA ASP A 20 4.70 -7.78 -66.28
C ASP A 20 4.50 -7.99 -64.78
N ALA A 21 5.54 -8.59 -64.21
CA ALA A 21 5.80 -8.62 -62.79
C ALA A 21 5.96 -7.18 -62.26
N HIS A 22 4.85 -6.51 -61.99
CA HIS A 22 4.85 -5.34 -61.11
C HIS A 22 4.75 -5.80 -59.66
N LEU A 23 5.84 -6.38 -59.15
CA LEU A 23 6.18 -6.32 -57.73
C LEU A 23 6.70 -4.90 -57.43
N ALA A 24 5.83 -3.90 -57.62
CA ALA A 24 6.03 -2.56 -57.11
C ALA A 24 5.32 -2.50 -55.76
N GLY A 25 6.07 -2.20 -54.70
CA GLY A 25 5.62 -2.21 -53.31
C GLY A 25 4.20 -1.66 -53.18
N ARG A 26 3.31 -2.48 -52.60
CA ARG A 26 1.92 -2.10 -52.38
C ARG A 26 1.85 -0.94 -51.39
N GLY A 27 1.94 0.27 -51.91
CA GLY A 27 1.30 1.43 -51.31
C GLY A 27 -0.18 1.09 -51.09
N LEU A 28 -0.76 1.73 -50.07
CA LEU A 28 -2.15 1.55 -49.66
C LEU A 28 -3.09 1.40 -50.88
N THR A 29 -3.90 0.33 -50.90
CA THR A 29 -4.80 0.03 -52.04
C THR A 29 -5.71 1.23 -52.32
N ALA A 30 -6.17 1.39 -53.57
CA ALA A 30 -6.93 2.58 -54.00
C ALA A 30 -8.08 3.01 -53.05
N PRO A 31 -8.83 2.09 -52.40
CA PRO A 31 -9.81 2.45 -51.38
C PRO A 31 -9.21 3.14 -50.14
N TRP A 32 -8.07 2.65 -49.62
CA TRP A 32 -7.40 3.25 -48.46
C TRP A 32 -6.83 4.63 -48.76
N ARG A 33 -6.29 4.84 -49.97
CA ARG A 33 -5.80 6.16 -50.38
C ARG A 33 -6.93 7.19 -50.42
N LYS A 34 -8.14 6.78 -50.82
CA LYS A 34 -9.33 7.65 -50.81
C LYS A 34 -9.79 7.96 -49.38
N VAL A 35 -9.83 6.97 -48.50
CA VAL A 35 -10.17 7.16 -47.08
C VAL A 35 -9.20 8.13 -46.39
N LEU A 36 -7.88 7.99 -46.61
CA LEU A 36 -6.90 8.93 -46.05
C LEU A 36 -7.09 10.35 -46.60
N ALA A 37 -7.37 10.50 -47.90
CA ALA A 37 -7.63 11.80 -48.51
C ALA A 37 -8.89 12.48 -47.90
N ASP A 38 -9.96 11.71 -47.68
CA ASP A 38 -11.21 12.22 -47.07
C ASP A 38 -11.00 12.61 -45.59
N LEU A 39 -10.19 11.85 -44.84
CA LEU A 39 -9.80 12.19 -43.47
C LEU A 39 -8.93 13.45 -43.42
N TRP A 40 -8.05 13.64 -44.41
CA TRP A 40 -7.20 14.83 -44.55
C TRP A 40 -7.96 16.07 -45.02
N ALA A 41 -9.08 15.90 -45.73
CA ALA A 41 -9.96 16.99 -46.14
C ALA A 41 -10.76 17.57 -44.94
N SER A 42 -11.00 16.77 -43.90
CA SER A 42 -11.82 17.15 -42.73
C SER A 42 -11.05 17.09 -41.40
N LYS A 43 -9.83 17.66 -41.39
CA LYS A 43 -8.83 17.58 -40.30
C LYS A 43 -9.41 17.79 -38.90
N THR A 44 -10.20 18.85 -38.68
CA THR A 44 -10.75 19.18 -37.37
C THR A 44 -11.71 18.12 -36.83
N ARG A 45 -12.63 17.63 -37.68
CA ARG A 45 -13.63 16.63 -37.28
C ARG A 45 -12.99 15.29 -36.95
N THR A 46 -12.04 14.87 -37.79
CA THR A 46 -11.29 13.63 -37.59
C THR A 46 -10.42 13.68 -36.34
N ILE A 47 -9.73 14.80 -36.09
CA ILE A 47 -8.91 14.97 -34.88
C ILE A 47 -9.78 14.94 -33.62
N LEU A 48 -10.91 15.65 -33.60
CA LEU A 48 -11.82 15.64 -32.45
C LEU A 48 -12.38 14.25 -32.15
N ALA A 49 -12.76 13.49 -33.20
CA ALA A 49 -13.22 12.12 -33.04
C ALA A 49 -12.11 11.19 -32.53
N ALA A 50 -10.91 11.28 -33.11
CA ALA A 50 -9.75 10.49 -32.66
C ALA A 50 -9.36 10.82 -31.21
N LEU A 51 -9.38 12.11 -30.83
CA LEU A 51 -9.08 12.56 -29.47
C LEU A 51 -10.13 12.06 -28.47
N SER A 52 -11.41 12.06 -28.84
CA SER A 52 -12.48 11.52 -27.99
C SER A 52 -12.30 10.02 -27.72
N ILE A 53 -11.98 9.23 -28.76
CA ILE A 53 -11.68 7.80 -28.60
C ILE A 53 -10.41 7.60 -27.76
N ALA A 54 -9.35 8.38 -28.02
CA ALA A 54 -8.10 8.30 -27.27
C ALA A 54 -8.29 8.57 -25.78
N ILE A 55 -9.04 9.62 -25.42
CA ILE A 55 -9.37 9.95 -24.03
C ILE A 55 -10.20 8.82 -23.39
N GLY A 56 -11.18 8.28 -24.11
CA GLY A 56 -12.00 7.17 -23.60
C GLY A 56 -11.18 5.92 -23.29
N VAL A 57 -10.33 5.48 -24.22
CA VAL A 57 -9.46 4.31 -24.02
C VAL A 57 -8.40 4.57 -22.95
N PHE A 58 -7.81 5.78 -22.92
CA PHE A 58 -6.86 6.17 -21.89
C PHE A 58 -7.49 6.14 -20.49
N ALA A 59 -8.70 6.68 -20.33
CA ALA A 59 -9.40 6.67 -19.06
C ALA A 59 -9.65 5.25 -18.54
N VAL A 60 -10.10 4.34 -19.41
CA VAL A 60 -10.28 2.92 -19.05
C VAL A 60 -8.95 2.27 -18.65
N GLY A 61 -7.89 2.50 -19.43
CA GLY A 61 -6.55 1.99 -19.12
C GLY A 61 -6.00 2.53 -17.80
N ALA A 62 -6.20 3.81 -17.51
CA ALA A 62 -5.77 4.45 -16.27
C ALA A 62 -6.52 3.88 -15.05
N VAL A 63 -7.84 3.69 -15.14
CA VAL A 63 -8.64 3.11 -14.05
C VAL A 63 -8.23 1.67 -13.76
N ILE A 64 -8.14 0.82 -14.80
CA ILE A 64 -7.73 -0.58 -14.64
C ILE A 64 -6.29 -0.67 -14.13
N GLY A 65 -5.37 0.12 -14.69
CA GLY A 65 -3.99 0.17 -14.26
C GLY A 65 -3.87 0.56 -12.79
N THR A 66 -4.56 1.63 -12.38
CA THR A 66 -4.60 2.08 -10.98
C THR A 66 -5.13 0.98 -10.06
N PHE A 67 -6.21 0.30 -10.44
CA PHE A 67 -6.78 -0.79 -9.66
C PHE A 67 -5.80 -1.96 -9.48
N ILE A 68 -5.06 -2.34 -10.52
CA ILE A 68 -4.06 -3.41 -10.45
C ILE A 68 -2.90 -3.00 -9.54
N PHE A 69 -2.38 -1.77 -9.67
CA PHE A 69 -1.30 -1.28 -8.83
C PHE A 69 -1.69 -1.22 -7.37
N ILE A 70 -2.85 -0.64 -7.04
CA ILE A 70 -3.32 -0.54 -5.66
C ILE A 70 -3.46 -1.92 -5.03
N ASN A 71 -4.11 -2.88 -5.69
CA ASN A 71 -4.31 -4.21 -5.09
C ASN A 71 -2.99 -4.96 -4.88
N ARG A 72 -2.08 -4.88 -5.86
CA ARG A 72 -0.77 -5.52 -5.77
C ARG A 72 0.08 -4.91 -4.66
N ASP A 73 0.14 -3.59 -4.60
CA ASP A 73 0.96 -2.89 -3.62
C ASP A 73 0.36 -3.00 -2.22
N LEU A 74 -0.98 -2.96 -2.10
CA LEU A 74 -1.64 -3.17 -0.81
C LEU A 74 -1.38 -4.57 -0.27
N SER A 75 -1.53 -5.62 -1.09
CA SER A 75 -1.22 -7.00 -0.67
C SER A 75 0.25 -7.14 -0.29
N ARG A 76 1.16 -6.60 -1.09
CA ARG A 76 2.60 -6.64 -0.81
C ARG A 76 2.94 -5.92 0.51
N ASN A 77 2.42 -4.72 0.70
CA ASN A 77 2.68 -3.91 1.90
C ASN A 77 2.08 -4.57 3.15
N TYR A 78 0.86 -5.14 3.02
CA TYR A 78 0.19 -5.88 4.08
C TYR A 78 1.01 -7.10 4.51
N HIS A 79 1.44 -7.96 3.58
CA HIS A 79 2.26 -9.11 3.93
C HIS A 79 3.66 -8.73 4.43
N ALA A 80 4.21 -7.60 3.96
CA ALA A 80 5.53 -7.13 4.37
C ALA A 80 5.60 -6.68 5.83
N VAL A 81 4.48 -6.40 6.50
CA VAL A 81 4.45 -6.05 7.93
C VAL A 81 4.11 -7.23 8.84
N LYS A 82 3.91 -8.44 8.28
CA LYS A 82 3.54 -9.65 9.02
C LYS A 82 2.38 -9.39 10.01
N PRO A 83 1.17 -9.17 9.51
CA PRO A 83 0.04 -8.73 10.31
C PRO A 83 -0.36 -9.81 11.32
N SER A 84 -0.68 -9.40 12.53
CA SER A 84 -1.25 -10.29 13.54
C SER A 84 -2.64 -10.76 13.11
N ALA A 85 -2.93 -12.05 13.27
CA ALA A 85 -4.26 -12.61 13.13
C ALA A 85 -5.17 -12.21 14.31
N ALA A 86 -4.59 -12.09 15.51
CA ALA A 86 -5.29 -11.63 16.70
C ALA A 86 -4.39 -10.71 17.56
N THR A 87 -5.01 -9.73 18.21
CA THR A 87 -4.39 -8.95 19.29
C THR A 87 -5.18 -9.22 20.56
N ILE A 88 -4.49 -9.73 21.58
CA ILE A 88 -5.10 -10.01 22.88
C ILE A 88 -4.61 -8.95 23.86
N TYR A 89 -5.54 -8.30 24.54
CA TYR A 89 -5.26 -7.30 25.58
C TYR A 89 -5.47 -7.94 26.95
N ALA A 90 -4.62 -7.60 27.91
CA ALA A 90 -4.70 -8.13 29.26
C ALA A 90 -4.51 -7.02 30.29
N TRP A 91 -5.25 -7.13 31.38
CA TRP A 91 -5.11 -6.31 32.57
C TRP A 91 -5.32 -7.19 33.80
N PRO A 92 -4.34 -7.31 34.72
CA PRO A 92 -3.05 -6.65 34.75
C PRO A 92 -2.09 -7.09 33.63
N ASN A 93 -0.96 -6.38 33.48
CA ASN A 93 0.11 -6.77 32.55
C ASN A 93 0.63 -8.18 32.88
N PHE A 94 1.11 -8.89 31.86
CA PHE A 94 1.67 -10.25 31.95
C PHE A 94 3.15 -10.28 31.55
N ASP A 95 3.81 -11.40 31.80
CA ASP A 95 5.23 -11.62 31.57
C ASP A 95 5.49 -12.54 30.37
N GLU A 96 6.77 -12.84 30.14
CA GLU A 96 7.21 -13.71 29.05
C GLU A 96 6.74 -15.16 29.23
N ASP A 97 6.42 -15.61 30.45
CA ASP A 97 5.94 -16.97 30.70
C ASP A 97 4.59 -17.20 29.99
N LEU A 98 3.69 -16.22 30.00
CA LEU A 98 2.44 -16.31 29.25
C LEU A 98 2.69 -16.29 27.73
N ILE A 99 3.61 -15.46 27.23
CA ILE A 99 4.00 -15.45 25.81
C ILE A 99 4.50 -16.83 25.38
N SER A 100 5.36 -17.44 26.20
CA SER A 100 5.90 -18.77 25.95
C SER A 100 4.81 -19.84 25.95
N THR A 101 3.82 -19.73 26.84
CA THR A 101 2.69 -20.66 26.92
C THR A 101 1.83 -20.58 25.65
N VAL A 102 1.47 -19.37 25.21
CA VAL A 102 0.65 -19.17 24.01
C VAL A 102 1.37 -19.64 22.74
N ARG A 103 2.71 -19.52 22.69
CA ARG A 103 3.52 -20.00 21.57
C ARG A 103 3.43 -21.53 21.37
N HIS A 104 3.11 -22.30 22.42
CA HIS A 104 2.94 -23.75 22.33
C HIS A 104 1.49 -24.19 22.05
N VAL A 105 0.55 -23.25 21.91
CA VAL A 105 -0.83 -23.58 21.55
C VAL A 105 -0.88 -24.07 20.10
N PRO A 106 -1.51 -25.23 19.81
CA PRO A 106 -1.65 -25.72 18.44
C PRO A 106 -2.28 -24.68 17.52
N GLY A 107 -1.69 -24.47 16.34
CA GLY A 107 -2.17 -23.51 15.34
C GLY A 107 -1.60 -22.10 15.48
N VAL A 108 -0.86 -21.80 16.55
CA VAL A 108 -0.14 -20.53 16.74
C VAL A 108 1.25 -20.61 16.09
N ALA A 109 1.55 -19.69 15.18
CA ALA A 109 2.83 -19.62 14.48
C ALA A 109 3.88 -18.76 15.21
N ASP A 110 3.49 -17.57 15.66
CA ASP A 110 4.36 -16.66 16.42
C ASP A 110 3.51 -15.82 17.38
N VAL A 111 4.15 -15.38 18.46
CA VAL A 111 3.57 -14.51 19.47
C VAL A 111 4.60 -13.43 19.80
N GLN A 112 4.16 -12.19 19.94
CA GLN A 112 5.01 -11.08 20.34
C GLN A 112 4.29 -10.19 21.36
N GLY A 113 4.92 -9.99 22.51
CA GLY A 113 4.42 -9.10 23.57
C GLY A 113 4.71 -7.63 23.26
N VAL A 114 3.77 -6.76 23.63
CA VAL A 114 3.90 -5.30 23.53
C VAL A 114 3.39 -4.64 24.80
N SER A 115 4.19 -3.73 25.34
CA SER A 115 3.76 -2.88 26.45
C SER A 115 3.15 -1.59 25.94
N SER A 116 2.12 -1.12 26.62
CA SER A 116 1.38 0.09 26.29
C SER A 116 1.24 0.90 27.56
N PHE A 117 1.60 2.17 27.48
CA PHE A 117 1.56 3.08 28.61
C PHE A 117 0.98 4.42 28.18
N ALA A 118 -0.21 4.74 28.70
CA ALA A 118 -0.89 5.98 28.36
C ALA A 118 -0.38 7.13 29.24
N VAL A 119 -0.01 8.25 28.61
CA VAL A 119 0.38 9.49 29.29
C VAL A 119 -0.33 10.66 28.63
N ARG A 120 -0.35 11.83 29.29
CA ARG A 120 -0.76 13.07 28.64
C ARG A 120 0.47 13.70 27.99
N ALA A 121 0.35 14.18 26.77
CA ALA A 121 1.37 14.92 26.06
C ALA A 121 0.86 16.33 25.72
N ARG A 122 1.75 17.31 25.82
CA ARG A 122 1.46 18.68 25.38
C ARG A 122 1.58 18.75 23.86
N THR A 123 0.46 18.93 23.18
CA THR A 123 0.39 18.99 21.70
C THR A 123 0.21 20.41 21.18
N GLY A 124 0.06 21.40 22.06
CA GLY A 124 -0.04 22.81 21.74
C GLY A 124 0.26 23.69 22.94
N PRO A 125 0.33 25.03 22.80
CA PRO A 125 0.69 25.93 23.90
C PRO A 125 -0.12 25.71 25.18
N ASN A 126 -1.43 25.45 25.06
CA ASN A 126 -2.30 25.13 26.20
C ASN A 126 -3.15 23.87 25.91
N GLU A 127 -2.63 22.96 25.09
CA GLU A 127 -3.38 21.78 24.63
C GLU A 127 -2.64 20.51 25.05
N TRP A 128 -3.38 19.63 25.72
CA TRP A 128 -2.89 18.36 26.24
C TRP A 128 -3.78 17.23 25.73
N ARG A 129 -3.17 16.19 25.18
CA ARG A 129 -3.86 15.01 24.65
C ARG A 129 -3.29 13.74 25.25
N THR A 130 -4.11 12.71 25.36
CA THR A 130 -3.62 11.36 25.69
C THR A 130 -2.80 10.84 24.52
N ILE A 131 -1.61 10.33 24.80
CA ILE A 131 -0.75 9.62 23.85
C ILE A 131 -0.51 8.21 24.41
N SER A 132 -0.58 7.21 23.54
CA SER A 132 -0.20 5.84 23.89
C SER A 132 1.27 5.62 23.55
N LEU A 133 2.10 5.37 24.56
CA LEU A 133 3.48 4.95 24.37
C LEU A 133 3.53 3.43 24.27
N LEU A 134 3.96 2.92 23.12
CA LEU A 134 4.18 1.50 22.89
C LEU A 134 5.66 1.17 23.06
N ALA A 135 5.94 0.10 23.78
CA ALA A 135 7.28 -0.46 23.93
C ALA A 135 7.31 -1.91 23.47
N VAL A 136 8.34 -2.22 22.70
CA VAL A 136 8.76 -3.56 22.32
C VAL A 136 10.24 -3.71 22.66
N ASP A 137 10.72 -4.95 22.74
CA ASP A 137 12.11 -5.22 23.16
C ASP A 137 13.11 -4.52 22.25
N ASP A 138 12.89 -4.63 20.94
CA ASP A 138 13.65 -3.91 19.92
C ASP A 138 12.80 -3.76 18.65
N LEU A 139 12.62 -2.51 18.21
CA LEU A 139 11.90 -2.17 16.98
C LEU A 139 12.59 -2.73 15.72
N THR A 140 13.89 -3.01 15.76
CA THR A 140 14.63 -3.58 14.62
C THR A 140 14.43 -5.09 14.45
N THR A 141 14.02 -5.78 15.52
CA THR A 141 13.83 -7.24 15.52
C THR A 141 12.35 -7.65 15.59
N MET A 142 11.44 -6.68 15.45
CA MET A 142 10.00 -6.91 15.45
C MET A 142 9.60 -7.94 14.38
N ARG A 143 8.77 -8.92 14.77
CA ARG A 143 8.39 -10.05 13.90
C ARG A 143 6.94 -10.01 13.45
N ILE A 144 6.07 -9.36 14.23
CA ILE A 144 4.64 -9.24 13.96
C ILE A 144 4.26 -7.77 14.02
N ASN A 145 3.40 -7.29 13.12
CA ASN A 145 3.02 -5.88 13.00
C ASN A 145 4.23 -4.94 12.93
N ILE A 146 5.15 -5.23 12.00
CA ILE A 146 6.46 -4.57 11.90
C ILE A 146 6.30 -3.06 11.69
N VAL A 147 6.80 -2.29 12.65
CA VAL A 147 6.94 -0.84 12.58
C VAL A 147 8.18 -0.49 11.76
N ARG A 148 8.07 0.51 10.88
CA ARG A 148 9.18 0.97 10.02
C ARG A 148 9.65 2.37 10.39
N PRO A 149 10.95 2.68 10.20
CA PRO A 149 11.41 4.06 10.27
C PRO A 149 10.80 4.87 9.12
N ASP A 150 10.50 6.14 9.40
CA ASP A 150 10.09 7.13 8.39
C ASP A 150 11.14 8.23 8.29
N SER A 151 11.48 8.88 9.41
CA SER A 151 12.54 9.90 9.46
C SER A 151 13.18 10.02 10.84
N GLY A 152 14.36 10.63 10.92
CA GLY A 152 15.10 10.79 12.18
C GLY A 152 15.93 9.57 12.56
N ALA A 153 16.28 9.47 13.84
CA ALA A 153 17.07 8.38 14.38
C ALA A 153 16.25 7.07 14.48
N TRP A 154 16.92 5.94 14.27
CA TRP A 154 16.31 4.61 14.39
C TRP A 154 17.36 3.58 14.83
N PRO A 155 17.05 2.66 15.77
CA PRO A 155 15.83 2.60 16.57
C PRO A 155 15.77 3.74 17.61
N VAL A 156 14.68 3.80 18.39
CA VAL A 156 14.51 4.79 19.47
C VAL A 156 15.60 4.62 20.54
N GLY A 157 16.23 5.72 20.95
CA GLY A 157 17.18 5.74 22.06
C GLY A 157 16.50 5.63 23.43
N ASN A 158 17.32 5.51 24.49
CA ASN A 158 16.81 5.49 25.85
C ASN A 158 16.26 6.87 26.24
N ARG A 159 15.06 6.92 26.84
CA ARG A 159 14.33 8.15 27.21
C ARG A 159 14.05 9.08 26.04
N GLU A 160 13.96 8.53 24.84
CA GLU A 160 13.51 9.23 23.64
C GLU A 160 12.15 8.67 23.18
N VAL A 161 11.53 9.35 22.23
CA VAL A 161 10.29 8.89 21.61
C VAL A 161 10.33 9.05 20.10
N LEU A 162 9.89 8.00 19.39
CA LEU A 162 9.50 8.11 17.99
C LEU A 162 8.01 8.35 17.92
N LEU A 163 7.56 9.32 17.12
CA LEU A 163 6.13 9.57 16.93
C LEU A 163 5.61 8.78 15.73
N GLU A 164 4.40 8.23 15.84
CA GLU A 164 3.75 7.61 14.69
C GLU A 164 3.29 8.69 13.69
N ARG A 165 3.62 8.47 12.40
CA ARG A 165 3.42 9.42 11.29
C ARG A 165 2.01 10.00 11.23
N SER A 166 0.96 9.20 11.43
CA SER A 166 -0.43 9.65 11.36
C SER A 166 -0.83 10.61 12.49
N GLY A 167 -0.07 10.63 13.60
CA GLY A 167 -0.29 11.52 14.72
C GLY A 167 0.34 12.90 14.57
N LEU A 168 1.26 13.09 13.62
CA LEU A 168 2.06 14.32 13.52
C LEU A 168 1.21 15.58 13.33
N SER A 169 0.12 15.51 12.55
CA SER A 169 -0.77 16.64 12.32
C SER A 169 -1.52 17.11 13.58
N MET A 170 -1.49 16.34 14.67
CA MET A 170 -2.10 16.72 15.96
C MET A 170 -1.18 17.59 16.81
N PHE A 171 0.12 17.60 16.52
CA PHE A 171 1.10 18.42 17.23
C PHE A 171 1.19 19.79 16.57
N LYS A 172 0.72 20.81 17.28
CA LYS A 172 0.81 22.24 16.92
C LYS A 172 2.10 22.89 17.44
N LEU A 173 3.06 22.06 17.86
CA LEU A 173 4.37 22.47 18.35
C LEU A 173 5.45 21.97 17.39
N PRO A 174 6.57 22.69 17.28
CA PRO A 174 7.72 22.22 16.53
C PRO A 174 8.21 20.85 17.04
N LEU A 175 8.42 19.90 16.11
CA LEU A 175 8.85 18.53 16.44
C LEU A 175 10.36 18.43 16.78
N ASP A 176 11.11 19.52 16.65
CA ASP A 176 12.49 19.67 17.13
C ASP A 176 12.57 19.97 18.63
N GLN A 177 11.43 20.26 19.27
CA GLN A 177 11.35 20.45 20.71
C GLN A 177 11.03 19.14 21.43
N PRO A 178 11.54 18.94 22.66
CA PRO A 178 11.16 17.79 23.46
C PRO A 178 9.66 17.74 23.71
N LEU A 179 9.10 16.53 23.66
CA LEU A 179 7.73 16.25 24.03
C LEU A 179 7.57 16.37 25.55
N GLU A 180 6.82 17.37 26.01
CA GLU A 180 6.41 17.46 27.40
C GLU A 180 5.26 16.48 27.67
N ILE A 181 5.45 15.61 28.65
CA ILE A 181 4.46 14.63 29.08
C ILE A 181 4.13 14.78 30.56
N GLU A 182 2.89 14.41 30.93
CA GLU A 182 2.38 14.40 32.28
C GLU A 182 1.86 12.98 32.59
N LEU A 183 2.41 12.40 33.65
CA LEU A 183 2.07 11.07 34.15
C LEU A 183 0.78 11.10 34.97
N ALA A 184 0.18 9.94 35.22
CA ALA A 184 -1.04 9.83 36.02
C ALA A 184 -0.89 10.37 37.46
N ASN A 185 0.33 10.37 38.00
CA ASN A 185 0.64 10.95 39.32
C ASN A 185 0.90 12.47 39.29
N GLY A 186 0.68 13.14 38.15
CA GLY A 186 0.91 14.57 37.94
C GLY A 186 2.39 14.95 37.70
N THR A 187 3.31 13.98 37.73
CA THR A 187 4.73 14.25 37.43
C THR A 187 4.87 14.61 35.97
N ARG A 188 5.55 15.73 35.69
CA ARG A 188 5.91 16.13 34.34
C ARG A 188 7.32 15.69 33.98
N ARG A 189 7.47 15.22 32.75
CA ARG A 189 8.74 14.78 32.16
C ARG A 189 8.84 15.32 30.74
N THR A 190 10.05 15.33 30.20
CA THR A 190 10.30 15.66 28.80
C THR A 190 11.02 14.50 28.12
N LEU A 191 10.58 14.17 26.91
CA LEU A 191 11.18 13.15 26.05
C LEU A 191 11.65 13.82 24.75
N PRO A 192 12.94 13.74 24.38
CA PRO A 192 13.37 14.15 23.05
C PRO A 192 12.63 13.36 21.97
N ILE A 193 12.12 14.06 20.96
CA ILE A 193 11.54 13.43 19.78
C ILE A 193 12.71 13.07 18.86
N SER A 194 13.07 11.80 18.77
CA SER A 194 14.24 11.36 18.00
C SER A 194 13.93 11.07 16.52
N GLY A 195 12.64 10.94 16.18
CA GLY A 195 12.22 10.66 14.82
C GLY A 195 10.74 10.31 14.70
N VAL A 196 10.41 9.80 13.51
CA VAL A 196 9.07 9.38 13.11
C VAL A 196 9.13 7.93 12.67
N ALA A 197 8.15 7.16 13.11
CA ALA A 197 7.94 5.78 12.71
C ALA A 197 6.57 5.62 12.04
N HIS A 198 6.42 4.54 11.29
CA HIS A 198 5.15 4.18 10.68
C HIS A 198 4.74 2.77 11.06
N ASP A 199 3.58 2.67 11.71
CA ASP A 199 2.87 1.43 11.96
C ASP A 199 1.71 1.32 10.96
N ALA A 200 1.79 0.34 10.05
CA ALA A 200 0.76 0.12 9.03
C ALA A 200 -0.48 -0.62 9.57
N MET A 201 -0.36 -1.27 10.74
CA MET A 201 -1.42 -2.06 11.36
C MET A 201 -2.10 -1.31 12.50
N GLY A 202 -1.43 -0.31 13.08
CA GLY A 202 -1.98 0.58 14.08
C GLY A 202 -3.14 1.43 13.55
N THR A 203 -4.10 1.73 14.43
CA THR A 203 -5.20 2.66 14.12
C THR A 203 -4.63 4.06 13.96
N PRO A 204 -4.79 4.72 12.80
CA PRO A 204 -4.29 6.07 12.60
C PRO A 204 -4.87 7.05 13.63
N ALA A 205 -4.02 7.94 14.14
CA ALA A 205 -4.40 8.90 15.18
C ALA A 205 -5.60 9.75 14.77
N VAL A 206 -5.67 10.13 13.48
CA VAL A 206 -6.79 10.89 12.90
C VAL A 206 -8.16 10.21 13.09
N PHE A 207 -8.18 8.89 13.28
CA PHE A 207 -9.40 8.12 13.55
C PHE A 207 -9.58 7.83 15.05
N SER A 208 -8.51 7.50 15.79
CA SER A 208 -8.61 7.18 17.22
C SER A 208 -8.75 8.43 18.11
N GLY A 209 -8.27 9.59 17.66
CA GLY A 209 -8.09 10.79 18.47
C GLY A 209 -6.87 10.75 19.39
N GLU A 210 -6.12 9.64 19.38
CA GLU A 210 -4.99 9.36 20.27
C GLU A 210 -3.73 9.08 19.45
N PRO A 211 -2.74 10.00 19.46
CA PRO A 211 -1.43 9.73 18.89
C PRO A 211 -0.75 8.53 19.55
N THR A 212 0.11 7.87 18.79
CA THR A 212 0.98 6.79 19.29
C THR A 212 2.43 7.23 19.23
N GLY A 213 3.19 6.90 20.27
CA GLY A 213 4.64 7.03 20.30
C GLY A 213 5.29 5.68 20.58
N PHE A 214 6.52 5.48 20.12
CA PHE A 214 7.32 4.28 20.39
C PHE A 214 8.50 4.65 21.27
N VAL A 215 8.72 3.84 22.31
CA VAL A 215 9.78 4.04 23.31
C VAL A 215 10.40 2.69 23.69
N SER A 216 11.54 2.71 24.37
CA SER A 216 12.13 1.48 24.94
C SER A 216 11.42 1.04 26.21
N PHE A 217 11.55 -0.24 26.58
CA PHE A 217 11.09 -0.74 27.89
C PHE A 217 11.71 0.00 29.07
N ASP A 218 13.00 0.35 28.98
CA ASP A 218 13.70 1.13 30.00
C ASP A 218 13.08 2.52 30.19
N THR A 219 12.54 3.09 29.11
CA THR A 219 11.80 4.36 29.16
C THR A 219 10.48 4.18 29.88
N ILE A 220 9.73 3.10 29.61
CA ILE A 220 8.48 2.80 30.34
C ILE A 220 8.73 2.65 31.83
N GLU A 221 9.78 1.91 32.21
CA GLU A 221 10.18 1.72 33.61
C GLU A 221 10.58 3.04 34.27
N TRP A 222 11.34 3.90 33.57
CA TRP A 222 11.70 5.23 34.05
C TRP A 222 10.48 6.17 34.25
N LEU A 223 9.42 5.99 33.45
CA LEU A 223 8.15 6.70 33.60
C LEU A 223 7.28 6.13 34.74
N GLY A 224 7.74 5.10 35.45
CA GLY A 224 7.01 4.45 36.54
C GLY A 224 6.05 3.35 36.08
N GLY A 225 6.17 2.90 34.83
CA GLY A 225 5.52 1.69 34.34
C GLY A 225 6.23 0.42 34.77
N THR A 226 5.74 -0.73 34.30
CA THR A 226 6.35 -2.05 34.54
C THR A 226 6.86 -2.64 33.23
N ARG A 227 7.81 -3.57 33.30
CA ARG A 227 8.32 -4.31 32.13
C ARG A 227 7.35 -5.38 31.59
N GLY A 228 6.12 -5.42 32.09
CA GLY A 228 5.10 -6.36 31.62
C GLY A 228 4.51 -5.94 30.27
N TYR A 229 3.96 -6.92 29.58
CA TYR A 229 3.22 -6.75 28.35
C TYR A 229 1.74 -6.46 28.66
N SER A 230 1.19 -5.48 27.97
CA SER A 230 -0.24 -5.11 28.06
C SER A 230 -1.09 -5.80 27.00
N ARG A 231 -0.44 -6.24 25.91
CA ARG A 231 -1.06 -6.91 24.79
C ARG A 231 -0.06 -7.86 24.12
N MET A 232 -0.57 -8.84 23.41
CA MET A 232 0.23 -9.72 22.55
C MET A 232 -0.36 -9.75 21.14
N TYR A 233 0.53 -9.78 20.16
CA TYR A 233 0.22 -10.06 18.76
C TYR A 233 0.41 -11.54 18.50
N VAL A 234 -0.55 -12.16 17.82
CA VAL A 234 -0.54 -13.59 17.52
C VAL A 234 -0.68 -13.79 16.01
N THR A 235 0.15 -14.63 15.42
CA THR A 235 -0.02 -15.15 14.05
C THR A 235 -0.36 -16.64 14.10
N LEU A 236 -1.01 -17.13 13.04
CA LEU A 236 -1.43 -18.53 12.93
C LEU A 236 -0.64 -19.24 11.84
N ASP A 237 -0.53 -20.56 11.95
CA ASP A 237 0.17 -21.41 10.97
C ASP A 237 -0.47 -21.33 9.58
N GLN A 238 -1.78 -21.07 9.54
CA GLN A 238 -2.55 -20.88 8.31
C GLN A 238 -3.04 -19.42 8.21
N PRO A 239 -2.41 -18.59 7.36
CA PRO A 239 -2.88 -17.23 7.09
C PRO A 239 -4.30 -17.27 6.52
N GLY A 240 -5.24 -16.56 7.14
CA GLY A 240 -6.64 -16.50 6.70
C GLY A 240 -7.56 -17.57 7.28
N ALA A 241 -7.12 -18.35 8.28
CA ALA A 241 -8.00 -19.22 9.02
C ALA A 241 -9.14 -18.41 9.64
N THR A 242 -10.38 -18.79 9.34
CA THR A 242 -11.58 -18.10 9.85
C THR A 242 -11.82 -18.52 11.30
N GLU A 243 -12.54 -17.72 12.10
CA GLU A 243 -12.85 -18.03 13.51
C GLU A 243 -13.42 -19.45 13.72
N ALA A 244 -14.17 -19.96 12.73
CA ALA A 244 -14.72 -21.31 12.71
C ALA A 244 -13.65 -22.44 12.65
N GLN A 245 -12.46 -22.18 12.11
CA GLN A 245 -11.36 -23.13 11.99
C GLN A 245 -10.46 -23.14 13.23
N ILE A 246 -10.55 -22.12 14.08
CA ILE A 246 -9.75 -21.98 15.31
C ILE A 246 -10.45 -22.64 16.51
N LYS A 247 -11.77 -22.83 16.46
CA LYS A 247 -12.57 -23.46 17.54
C LYS A 247 -12.70 -24.99 17.45
N ALA A 248 -12.09 -25.63 16.45
CA ALA A 248 -12.13 -27.08 16.23
C ALA A 248 -10.86 -27.76 16.77
#